data_AF-A0A537MP21-F1
#
_entry.id   AF-A0A537MP21-F1
#
_cell.length_a   1.000
_cell.length_b   1.000
_cell.length_c   1.000
_cell.angle_alpha   90.00
_cell.angle_beta   90.00
_cell.angle_gamma   90.00
#
_symmetry.space_group_name_H-M   'P 1'
#
loop_
_entity.id
_entity.type
_entity.pdbx_description
1 polymer ?
#
loop_
_entity_poly.entity_id
_entity_poly.type
_entity_poly.pdbx_seq_one_letter_code
_entity_poly.pdbx_strand_id
1 'polypeptide(L)'
;MLPRARALESGKAAWDRPGRLIRGGWRSQSGSRNPAAGAVLAGDICLLTLNSMSCKAAMCAVTTVLWCFFGPGASADPLKFADTALEPVKWGDLAGWTADDHLAAFGAYQTSCQVLRKSRQPRDAGPIYSGLWDVCRSARDVRPQNAHAARAFFEQNFVPVRIARLGDLEGFLTGYYEPIVQGSRFPNPEFHVPLYRRPPDLVAAGHKPAAGPFPNKGALIGKRDEKNEIVPYH
;
A
#
# COMPACT_ATOMS: atom_id res chain seq x y z
N MET A 1 50.37 -15.57 4.47
CA MET A 1 50.35 -14.23 5.10
C MET A 1 49.02 -13.56 4.77
N LEU A 2 48.12 -13.45 5.75
CA LEU A 2 46.89 -12.66 5.72
C LEU A 2 47.18 -11.30 6.37
N PRO A 3 46.37 -10.27 6.04
CA PRO A 3 45.61 -9.62 7.11
C PRO A 3 44.14 -9.43 6.69
N ARG A 4 43.19 -10.07 7.39
CA ARG A 4 42.45 -9.58 8.58
C ARG A 4 41.50 -8.42 8.28
N ALA A 5 40.27 -8.78 7.88
CA ALA A 5 39.08 -7.95 8.00
C ALA A 5 38.73 -7.75 9.48
N ARG A 6 38.48 -6.50 9.88
CA ARG A 6 38.02 -6.12 11.23
C ARG A 6 36.50 -6.05 11.19
N ALA A 7 35.85 -6.99 11.88
CA ALA A 7 34.43 -6.95 12.14
C ALA A 7 34.10 -5.77 13.08
N LEU A 8 33.09 -4.97 12.72
CA LEU A 8 32.45 -4.04 13.64
C LEU A 8 31.41 -4.82 14.44
N GLU A 9 31.69 -4.96 15.73
CA GLU A 9 30.80 -5.56 16.72
C GLU A 9 29.56 -4.69 16.91
N SER A 10 28.39 -5.15 16.45
CA SER A 10 27.11 -4.59 16.87
C SER A 10 26.71 -5.22 18.20
N GLY A 11 26.56 -4.37 19.22
CA GLY A 11 26.38 -4.72 20.62
C GLY A 11 25.27 -5.72 20.92
N LYS A 12 25.58 -6.62 21.86
CA LYS A 12 24.67 -7.56 22.49
C LYS A 12 23.64 -6.79 23.33
N ALA A 13 22.35 -7.05 23.12
CA ALA A 13 21.31 -6.70 24.07
C ALA A 13 21.40 -7.65 25.28
N ALA A 14 21.91 -7.12 26.39
CA ALA A 14 21.87 -7.79 27.68
C ALA A 14 20.45 -7.70 28.26
N TRP A 15 19.96 -8.82 28.78
CA TRP A 15 18.77 -8.87 29.61
C TRP A 15 19.13 -8.44 31.03
N ASP A 16 18.44 -7.42 31.54
CA ASP A 16 18.37 -7.16 32.96
C ASP A 16 16.91 -6.95 33.37
N ARG A 17 16.51 -7.60 34.46
CA ARG A 17 15.25 -7.44 35.19
C ARG A 17 15.66 -7.32 36.66
N PRO A 18 14.93 -6.56 37.52
CA PRO A 18 13.50 -6.29 37.38
C PRO A 18 13.04 -4.85 37.69
N GLY A 19 11.87 -4.49 37.17
CA GLY A 19 10.88 -3.68 37.89
C GLY A 19 11.03 -2.16 37.89
N ARG A 20 10.51 -1.49 36.85
CA ARG A 20 9.75 -0.22 37.00
C ARG A 20 8.96 0.12 35.72
N LEU A 21 7.65 0.27 35.86
CA LEU A 21 6.76 0.81 34.83
C LEU A 21 7.03 2.32 34.65
N ILE A 22 7.50 2.73 33.47
CA ILE A 22 7.38 4.12 33.02
C ILE A 22 6.08 4.22 32.22
N ARG A 23 5.08 4.89 32.78
CA ARG A 23 3.81 5.21 32.09
C ARG A 23 4.08 6.31 31.04
N GLY A 24 4.36 5.93 29.81
CA GLY A 24 4.31 6.82 28.65
C GLY A 24 2.88 6.89 28.11
N GLY A 25 2.10 7.85 28.57
CA GLY A 25 0.73 8.06 28.13
C GLY A 25 0.68 8.57 26.68
N TRP A 26 0.12 7.77 25.77
CA TRP A 26 -0.31 8.24 24.46
C TRP A 26 -1.63 8.99 24.62
N ARG A 27 -1.56 10.31 24.74
CA ARG A 27 -2.73 11.19 24.68
C ARG A 27 -3.11 11.38 23.22
N SER A 28 -4.14 10.66 22.77
CA SER A 28 -4.87 10.99 21.55
C SER A 28 -5.55 12.35 21.74
N GLN A 29 -5.11 13.37 21.01
CA GLN A 29 -5.85 14.62 20.90
C GLN A 29 -6.95 14.43 19.85
N SER A 30 -8.17 14.20 20.32
CA SER A 30 -9.38 14.31 19.51
C SER A 30 -9.65 15.79 19.23
N GLY A 31 -9.33 16.25 18.02
CA GLY A 31 -9.75 17.56 17.52
C GLY A 31 -11.26 17.58 17.34
N SER A 32 -11.93 18.49 18.05
CA SER A 32 -13.37 18.73 17.95
C SER A 32 -13.74 19.30 16.58
N ARG A 33 -14.80 18.76 15.99
CA ARG A 33 -15.49 19.35 14.84
C ARG A 33 -16.29 20.55 15.31
N ASN A 34 -16.04 21.74 14.75
CA ASN A 34 -16.98 22.85 14.79
C ASN A 34 -17.67 22.95 13.42
N PRO A 35 -19.02 22.94 13.35
CA PRO A 35 -19.76 23.26 12.15
C PRO A 35 -20.02 24.78 12.15
N ALA A 36 -19.40 25.51 11.22
CA ALA A 36 -19.86 26.85 10.87
C ALA A 36 -20.52 26.76 9.49
N ALA A 37 -21.85 26.74 9.52
CA ALA A 37 -22.72 26.89 8.36
C ALA A 37 -22.59 28.32 7.83
N GLY A 38 -22.18 28.46 6.56
CA GLY A 38 -22.30 29.68 5.79
C GLY A 38 -23.35 29.46 4.71
N ALA A 39 -24.51 30.08 4.90
CA ALA A 39 -25.58 30.14 3.91
C ALA A 39 -25.11 30.95 2.69
N VAL A 40 -25.34 30.43 1.48
CA VAL A 40 -25.34 31.24 0.25
C VAL A 40 -26.68 31.04 -0.43
N LEU A 41 -27.29 32.19 -0.70
CA LEU A 41 -28.66 32.43 -1.08
C LEU A 41 -29.02 31.81 -2.43
N ALA A 42 -30.28 31.39 -2.51
CA ALA A 42 -31.00 31.07 -3.73
C ALA A 42 -30.93 32.25 -4.70
N GLY A 43 -30.53 31.97 -5.95
CA GLY A 43 -30.63 32.88 -7.09
C GLY A 43 -31.56 32.26 -8.12
N ASP A 44 -32.68 32.94 -8.33
CA ASP A 44 -33.78 32.55 -9.19
C ASP A 44 -33.42 32.42 -10.68
N ILE A 45 -34.25 31.59 -11.30
CA ILE A 45 -34.38 31.22 -12.71
C ILE A 45 -34.39 32.45 -13.64
N CYS A 46 -33.62 32.39 -14.73
CA CYS A 46 -33.90 33.17 -15.94
C CYS A 46 -33.97 32.23 -17.15
N LEU A 47 -35.17 31.64 -17.35
CA LEU A 47 -35.60 31.05 -18.59
C LEU A 47 -35.89 32.19 -19.57
N LEU A 48 -34.95 32.48 -20.48
CA LEU A 48 -35.21 33.37 -21.61
C LEU A 48 -35.80 32.56 -22.77
N THR A 49 -37.06 32.88 -23.06
CA THR A 49 -37.81 32.44 -24.23
C THR A 49 -37.18 33.02 -25.51
N LEU A 50 -37.02 32.17 -26.52
CA LEU A 50 -36.64 32.55 -27.87
C LEU A 50 -37.77 33.36 -28.51
N ASN A 51 -37.50 34.64 -28.81
CA ASN A 51 -38.26 35.40 -29.81
C ASN A 51 -37.29 36.03 -30.82
N SER A 52 -37.32 35.47 -32.03
CA SER A 52 -37.25 36.13 -33.34
C SER A 52 -36.92 37.63 -33.37
N MET A 53 -35.74 38.03 -33.88
CA MET A 53 -35.57 38.91 -35.07
C MET A 53 -34.12 39.40 -35.24
N SER A 54 -33.54 38.99 -36.37
CA SER A 54 -32.62 39.72 -37.28
C SER A 54 -31.43 40.56 -36.78
N CYS A 55 -30.25 40.05 -37.18
CA CYS A 55 -29.29 40.68 -38.11
C CYS A 55 -28.49 41.92 -37.64
N LYS A 56 -27.24 41.65 -37.23
CA LYS A 56 -25.95 42.30 -37.60
C LYS A 56 -25.02 42.52 -36.40
N ALA A 57 -23.72 42.23 -36.65
CA ALA A 57 -22.55 42.31 -35.77
C ALA A 57 -22.53 41.24 -34.66
N ALA A 58 -22.00 40.02 -34.81
CA ALA A 58 -20.85 39.56 -35.60
C ALA A 58 -19.55 40.35 -35.31
N MET A 59 -19.12 40.41 -34.04
CA MET A 59 -17.72 40.54 -33.60
C MET A 59 -17.68 40.68 -32.08
N CYS A 60 -17.49 39.56 -31.36
CA CYS A 60 -16.98 39.52 -29.96
C CYS A 60 -16.91 38.08 -29.42
N ALA A 61 -17.53 37.10 -30.08
CA ALA A 61 -17.69 35.74 -29.55
C ALA A 61 -16.52 34.77 -29.82
N VAL A 62 -15.29 35.25 -30.06
CA VAL A 62 -14.13 34.38 -30.38
C VAL A 62 -13.06 34.38 -29.29
N THR A 63 -13.08 35.32 -28.33
CA THR A 63 -12.01 35.43 -27.32
C THR A 63 -12.34 34.79 -25.95
N THR A 64 -13.57 34.34 -25.71
CA THR A 64 -14.01 33.78 -24.42
C THR A 64 -14.15 32.25 -24.37
N VAL A 65 -13.62 31.52 -25.36
CA VAL A 65 -13.60 30.04 -25.35
C VAL A 65 -12.20 29.50 -24.98
N LEU A 66 -11.15 30.32 -25.06
CA LEU A 66 -9.77 29.87 -24.89
C LEU A 66 -9.24 29.94 -23.45
N TRP A 67 -10.11 30.15 -22.45
CA TRP A 67 -9.70 30.32 -21.05
C TRP A 67 -10.41 29.38 -20.07
N CYS A 68 -10.86 28.22 -20.54
CA CYS A 68 -11.33 27.13 -19.67
C CYS A 68 -10.56 25.81 -19.86
N PHE A 69 -9.56 25.74 -20.75
CA PHE A 69 -8.85 24.48 -21.04
C PHE A 69 -7.49 24.32 -20.35
N PHE A 70 -6.97 25.34 -19.66
CA PHE A 70 -5.68 25.27 -18.97
C PHE A 70 -5.80 25.67 -17.50
N GLY A 71 -6.73 25.02 -16.77
CA GLY A 71 -6.61 24.93 -15.32
C GLY A 71 -5.63 23.80 -14.99
N PRO A 72 -4.48 24.03 -14.34
CA PRO A 72 -3.71 22.94 -13.76
C PRO A 72 -4.64 22.23 -12.78
N GLY A 73 -5.05 21.00 -13.12
CA GLY A 73 -5.78 20.13 -12.22
C GLY A 73 -4.94 20.00 -10.95
N ALA A 74 -5.38 20.65 -9.88
CA ALA A 74 -4.78 20.50 -8.57
C ALA A 74 -4.94 19.04 -8.16
N SER A 75 -3.92 18.24 -8.42
CA SER A 75 -3.75 16.90 -7.89
C SER A 75 -3.67 17.03 -6.38
N ALA A 76 -4.79 16.80 -5.69
CA ALA A 76 -4.78 16.59 -4.25
C ALA A 76 -3.84 15.41 -3.97
N ASP A 77 -2.70 15.69 -3.33
CA ASP A 77 -1.67 14.69 -3.07
C ASP A 77 -2.23 13.64 -2.08
N PRO A 78 -2.68 12.46 -2.57
CA PRO A 78 -3.58 11.62 -1.81
C PRO A 78 -2.84 10.68 -0.85
N LEU A 79 -1.50 10.75 -0.82
CA LEU A 79 -0.65 9.77 -0.17
C LEU A 79 0.44 10.43 0.67
N LYS A 80 0.33 10.30 1.98
CA LYS A 80 1.33 10.79 2.93
C LYS A 80 1.88 9.62 3.72
N PHE A 81 3.17 9.35 3.56
CA PHE A 81 3.92 8.43 4.40
C PHE A 81 4.88 9.24 5.28
N ALA A 82 5.05 8.84 6.53
CA ALA A 82 6.00 9.50 7.43
C ALA A 82 7.43 9.38 6.88
N ASP A 83 8.21 10.45 7.02
CA ASP A 83 9.63 10.53 6.62
C ASP A 83 9.93 10.10 5.18
N THR A 84 8.95 10.25 4.28
CA THR A 84 9.02 9.77 2.89
C THR A 84 8.56 10.87 1.93
N ALA A 85 9.31 11.08 0.86
CA ALA A 85 8.92 11.86 -0.30
C ALA A 85 8.39 10.93 -1.41
N LEU A 86 7.29 11.34 -2.04
CA LEU A 86 6.71 10.69 -3.22
C LEU A 86 6.83 11.66 -4.40
N GLU A 87 7.64 11.30 -5.38
CA GLU A 87 7.92 12.15 -6.54
C GLU A 87 7.44 11.45 -7.82
N PRO A 88 6.38 11.92 -8.48
CA PRO A 88 6.03 11.43 -9.81
C PRO A 88 7.21 11.61 -10.78
N VAL A 89 7.55 10.55 -11.52
CA VAL A 89 8.62 10.57 -12.52
C VAL A 89 8.08 10.22 -13.90
N LYS A 90 8.88 10.38 -14.95
CA LYS A 90 8.50 9.90 -16.29
C LYS A 90 8.97 8.46 -16.46
N TRP A 91 8.28 7.71 -17.31
CA TRP A 91 8.69 6.35 -17.69
C TRP A 91 10.13 6.29 -18.26
N GLY A 92 10.55 7.32 -18.99
CA GLY A 92 11.92 7.43 -19.52
C GLY A 92 13.00 7.64 -18.44
N ASP A 93 12.62 8.05 -17.23
CA ASP A 93 13.55 8.25 -16.11
C ASP A 93 13.81 6.93 -15.34
N LEU A 94 13.04 5.87 -15.63
CA LEU A 94 13.21 4.55 -15.04
C LEU A 94 14.32 3.78 -15.78
N ALA A 95 15.45 3.60 -15.11
CA ALA A 95 16.57 2.84 -15.63
C ALA A 95 16.12 1.41 -16.01
N GLY A 96 16.41 1.00 -17.24
CA GLY A 96 16.07 -0.34 -17.75
C GLY A 96 14.63 -0.53 -18.21
N TRP A 97 13.71 0.44 -18.00
CA TRP A 97 12.29 0.28 -18.32
C TRP A 97 12.05 -0.22 -19.74
N THR A 98 12.58 0.46 -20.76
CA THR A 98 12.39 0.08 -22.17
C THR A 98 12.83 -1.35 -22.51
N ALA A 99 13.84 -1.87 -21.80
CA ALA A 99 14.46 -3.18 -22.08
C ALA A 99 13.90 -4.32 -21.22
N ASP A 100 13.01 -4.05 -20.28
CA ASP A 100 12.47 -5.05 -19.36
C ASP A 100 11.54 -6.07 -20.05
N ASP A 101 11.38 -7.25 -19.44
CA ASP A 101 10.43 -8.27 -19.91
C ASP A 101 9.03 -7.96 -19.37
N HIS A 102 8.34 -7.07 -20.10
CA HIS A 102 6.99 -6.64 -19.72
C HIS A 102 5.96 -7.76 -19.86
N LEU A 103 6.20 -8.80 -20.67
CA LEU A 103 5.29 -9.95 -20.74
C LEU A 103 5.36 -10.75 -19.45
N ALA A 104 6.57 -11.03 -18.95
CA ALA A 104 6.77 -11.67 -17.66
C ALA A 104 6.18 -10.82 -16.52
N ALA A 105 6.44 -9.51 -16.51
CA ALA A 105 5.89 -8.59 -15.52
C ALA A 105 4.34 -8.58 -15.54
N PHE A 106 3.72 -8.55 -16.72
CA PHE A 106 2.27 -8.60 -16.86
C PHE A 106 1.68 -9.94 -16.40
N GLY A 107 2.35 -11.07 -16.66
CA GLY A 107 1.97 -12.38 -16.14
C GLY A 107 1.99 -12.44 -14.60
N ALA A 108 3.04 -11.89 -13.98
CA ALA A 108 3.13 -11.76 -12.52
C ALA A 108 2.03 -10.85 -11.95
N TYR A 109 1.75 -9.73 -12.62
CA TYR A 109 0.66 -8.82 -12.27
C TYR A 109 -0.71 -9.51 -12.29
N GLN A 110 -1.03 -10.25 -13.36
CA GLN A 110 -2.29 -10.99 -13.48
C GLN A 110 -2.44 -12.07 -12.40
N THR A 111 -1.36 -12.77 -12.08
CA THR A 111 -1.34 -13.76 -10.98
C THR A 111 -1.69 -13.10 -9.65
N SER A 112 -1.13 -11.92 -9.38
CA SER A 112 -1.39 -11.15 -8.15
C SER A 112 -2.83 -10.64 -8.08
N CYS A 113 -3.42 -10.24 -9.23
CA CYS A 113 -4.82 -9.81 -9.31
C CYS A 113 -5.85 -10.90 -8.96
N GLN A 114 -5.48 -12.18 -8.97
CA GLN A 114 -6.41 -13.28 -8.65
C GLN A 114 -7.03 -13.14 -7.25
N VAL A 115 -6.25 -12.65 -6.27
CA VAL A 115 -6.73 -12.44 -4.89
C VAL A 115 -7.75 -11.30 -4.85
N LEU A 116 -7.48 -10.20 -5.57
CA LEU A 116 -8.35 -9.03 -5.63
C LEU A 116 -9.66 -9.31 -6.37
N ARG A 117 -9.60 -10.13 -7.42
CA ARG A 117 -10.77 -10.55 -8.22
C ARG A 117 -11.73 -11.47 -7.48
N LYS A 118 -11.25 -12.20 -6.47
CA LYS A 118 -12.12 -13.02 -5.60
C LYS A 118 -12.94 -12.17 -4.63
N SER A 119 -12.56 -10.91 -4.41
CA SER A 119 -13.29 -9.98 -3.55
C SER A 119 -14.40 -9.29 -4.32
N ARG A 120 -15.63 -9.26 -3.78
CA ARG A 120 -16.78 -8.55 -4.39
C ARG A 120 -16.64 -7.03 -4.30
N GLN A 121 -15.91 -6.55 -3.32
CA GLN A 121 -15.65 -5.13 -3.08
C GLN A 121 -14.22 -4.94 -2.56
N PRO A 122 -13.67 -3.72 -2.66
CA PRO A 122 -12.43 -3.36 -2.01
C PRO A 122 -12.45 -3.68 -0.51
N ARG A 123 -11.36 -4.23 0.03
CA ARG A 123 -11.24 -4.48 1.49
C ARG A 123 -11.00 -3.19 2.28
N ASP A 124 -10.43 -2.20 1.60
CA ASP A 124 -10.17 -0.87 2.09
C ASP A 124 -10.65 0.13 1.03
N ALA A 125 -11.24 1.24 1.47
CA ALA A 125 -11.67 2.35 0.63
C ALA A 125 -10.52 3.34 0.32
N GLY A 126 -9.32 3.08 0.84
CA GLY A 126 -8.12 3.85 0.53
C GLY A 126 -7.84 3.93 -0.99
N PRO A 127 -7.42 5.10 -1.49
CA PRO A 127 -7.36 5.39 -2.93
C PRO A 127 -6.42 4.46 -3.73
N ILE A 128 -5.33 3.97 -3.12
CA ILE A 128 -4.44 3.00 -3.78
C ILE A 128 -5.16 1.67 -3.99
N TYR A 129 -5.83 1.17 -2.94
CA TYR A 129 -6.43 -0.16 -2.99
C TYR A 129 -7.58 -0.19 -3.99
N SER A 130 -8.42 0.84 -4.01
CA SER A 130 -9.51 0.96 -4.98
C SER A 130 -8.99 1.07 -6.41
N GLY A 131 -8.00 1.94 -6.67
CA GLY A 131 -7.37 2.06 -7.98
C GLY A 131 -6.74 0.75 -8.47
N LEU A 132 -6.02 0.05 -7.60
CA LEU A 132 -5.45 -1.26 -7.94
C LEU A 132 -6.53 -2.31 -8.23
N TRP A 133 -7.63 -2.30 -7.45
CA TRP A 133 -8.76 -3.20 -7.67
C TRP A 133 -9.43 -2.96 -9.03
N ASP A 134 -9.57 -1.69 -9.43
CA ASP A 134 -10.14 -1.29 -10.72
C ASP A 134 -9.27 -1.75 -11.89
N VAL A 135 -7.96 -1.51 -11.83
CA VAL A 135 -7.03 -1.94 -12.90
C VAL A 135 -6.94 -3.48 -12.94
N CYS A 136 -6.94 -4.17 -11.80
CA CYS A 136 -6.96 -5.63 -11.80
C CYS A 136 -8.23 -6.22 -12.44
N ARG A 137 -9.35 -5.48 -12.39
CA ARG A 137 -10.60 -5.87 -13.03
C ARG A 137 -10.56 -5.63 -14.54
N SER A 138 -10.04 -4.47 -14.97
CA SER A 138 -9.88 -4.16 -16.40
C SER A 138 -8.86 -5.09 -17.09
N ALA A 139 -7.80 -5.49 -16.37
CA ALA A 139 -6.77 -6.39 -16.87
C ALA A 139 -7.21 -7.86 -17.00
N ARG A 140 -8.41 -8.21 -16.55
CA ARG A 140 -8.92 -9.60 -16.50
C ARG A 140 -8.84 -10.31 -17.85
N ASP A 141 -9.27 -9.63 -18.90
CA ASP A 141 -9.38 -10.19 -20.25
C ASP A 141 -8.29 -9.67 -21.20
N VAL A 142 -7.39 -8.82 -20.70
CA VAL A 142 -6.26 -8.31 -21.46
C VAL A 142 -5.23 -9.44 -21.65
N ARG A 143 -4.81 -9.66 -22.90
CA ARG A 143 -3.82 -10.67 -23.29
C ARG A 143 -2.81 -10.03 -24.25
N PRO A 144 -1.79 -9.32 -23.73
CA PRO A 144 -0.77 -8.70 -24.55
C PRO A 144 0.00 -9.77 -25.33
N GLN A 145 0.19 -9.56 -26.63
CA GLN A 145 0.86 -10.52 -27.52
C GLN A 145 2.38 -10.34 -27.58
N ASN A 146 2.89 -9.20 -27.10
CA ASN A 146 4.30 -8.86 -27.11
C ASN A 146 4.65 -7.88 -25.98
N ALA A 147 5.95 -7.70 -25.72
CA ALA A 147 6.44 -6.80 -24.67
C ALA A 147 5.99 -5.35 -24.86
N HIS A 148 5.85 -4.87 -26.09
CA HIS A 148 5.38 -3.51 -26.37
C HIS A 148 3.93 -3.30 -25.90
N ALA A 149 3.03 -4.24 -26.21
CA ALA A 149 1.64 -4.17 -25.76
C ALA A 149 1.52 -4.27 -24.22
N ALA A 150 2.36 -5.09 -23.59
CA ALA A 150 2.41 -5.21 -22.13
C ALA A 150 2.97 -3.94 -21.46
N ARG A 151 4.00 -3.32 -22.04
CA ARG A 151 4.51 -2.02 -21.61
C ARG A 151 3.45 -0.93 -21.70
N ALA A 152 2.77 -0.84 -22.84
CA ALA A 152 1.70 0.12 -23.05
C ALA A 152 0.56 -0.02 -22.01
N PHE A 153 0.26 -1.25 -21.57
CA PHE A 153 -0.69 -1.47 -20.48
C PHE A 153 -0.23 -0.78 -19.18
N PHE A 154 1.03 -0.92 -18.77
CA PHE A 154 1.53 -0.27 -17.58
C PHE A 154 1.54 1.26 -17.73
N GLU A 155 2.00 1.76 -18.88
CA GLU A 155 2.08 3.20 -19.16
C GLU A 155 0.72 3.90 -19.19
N GLN A 156 -0.35 3.18 -19.56
CA GLN A 156 -1.72 3.70 -19.60
C GLN A 156 -2.45 3.63 -18.26
N ASN A 157 -2.10 2.68 -17.39
CA ASN A 157 -2.86 2.39 -16.17
C ASN A 157 -2.14 2.82 -14.88
N PHE A 158 -0.86 3.18 -14.96
CA PHE A 158 -0.05 3.53 -13.79
C PHE A 158 0.75 4.82 -14.02
N VAL A 159 1.08 5.47 -12.91
CA VAL A 159 2.02 6.59 -12.88
C VAL A 159 3.22 6.15 -12.05
N PRO A 160 4.45 6.20 -12.59
CA PRO A 160 5.62 5.83 -11.82
C PRO A 160 5.92 6.94 -10.80
N VAL A 161 6.14 6.52 -9.55
CA VAL A 161 6.42 7.41 -8.42
C VAL A 161 7.70 6.93 -7.77
N ARG A 162 8.72 7.81 -7.70
CA ARG A 162 9.91 7.58 -6.90
C ARG A 162 9.57 7.75 -5.43
N ILE A 163 9.98 6.77 -4.63
CA ILE A 163 9.81 6.76 -3.18
C ILE A 163 11.19 6.97 -2.57
N ALA A 164 11.39 8.06 -1.85
CA ALA A 164 12.67 8.39 -1.20
C ALA A 164 12.45 8.69 0.28
N ARG A 165 13.40 8.36 1.14
CA ARG A 165 13.38 8.78 2.55
C ARG A 165 13.83 10.24 2.61
N LEU A 166 13.21 11.04 3.46
CA LEU A 166 13.69 12.42 3.67
C LEU A 166 15.13 12.40 4.19
N GLY A 167 16.05 12.97 3.42
CA GLY A 167 17.48 13.01 3.72
C GLY A 167 18.31 11.83 3.21
N ASP A 168 17.69 10.85 2.52
CA ASP A 168 18.39 9.68 1.97
C ASP A 168 17.75 9.26 0.63
N LEU A 169 18.52 9.35 -0.45
CA LEU A 169 18.07 9.05 -1.81
C LEU A 169 18.32 7.60 -2.21
N GLU A 170 19.08 6.84 -1.43
CA GLU A 170 19.41 5.46 -1.77
C GLU A 170 18.42 4.46 -1.16
N GLY A 171 18.01 3.49 -1.98
CA GLY A 171 17.21 2.35 -1.52
C GLY A 171 18.09 1.18 -1.13
N PHE A 172 17.59 0.33 -0.22
CA PHE A 172 18.24 -0.93 0.14
C PHE A 172 17.37 -2.11 -0.27
N LEU A 173 17.88 -2.97 -1.15
CA LEU A 173 17.19 -4.18 -1.61
C LEU A 173 17.74 -5.42 -0.91
N THR A 174 16.84 -6.26 -0.40
CA THR A 174 17.16 -7.58 0.14
C THR A 174 16.37 -8.66 -0.61
N GLY A 175 16.85 -9.89 -0.56
CA GLY A 175 16.17 -11.05 -1.14
C GLY A 175 15.76 -12.05 -0.07
N TYR A 176 14.61 -12.69 -0.25
CA TYR A 176 14.16 -13.85 0.51
C TYR A 176 13.83 -14.99 -0.45
N TYR A 177 13.86 -16.23 0.04
CA TYR A 177 13.49 -17.41 -0.72
C TYR A 177 12.78 -18.41 0.20
N GLU A 178 12.05 -19.35 -0.41
CA GLU A 178 11.44 -20.47 0.31
C GLU A 178 12.41 -21.67 0.27
N PRO A 179 13.03 -22.07 1.40
CA PRO A 179 13.99 -23.16 1.40
C PRO A 179 13.31 -24.51 1.15
N ILE A 180 13.97 -25.36 0.38
CA ILE A 180 13.55 -26.76 0.17
C ILE A 180 14.36 -27.63 1.13
N VAL A 181 13.66 -28.34 2.02
CA VAL A 181 14.28 -29.24 3.01
C VAL A 181 13.73 -30.65 2.83
N GLN A 182 14.60 -31.65 2.99
CA GLN A 182 14.18 -33.05 3.05
C GLN A 182 13.48 -33.32 4.37
N GLY A 183 12.48 -34.21 4.37
CA GLY A 183 11.72 -34.52 5.56
C GLY A 183 10.96 -35.83 5.46
N SER A 184 10.57 -36.35 6.62
CA SER A 184 9.73 -37.53 6.75
C SER A 184 8.39 -37.18 7.42
N ARG A 185 7.32 -37.88 7.03
CA ARG A 185 6.01 -37.78 7.70
C ARG A 185 5.99 -38.46 9.07
N PHE A 186 6.92 -39.38 9.31
CA PHE A 186 7.05 -40.14 10.56
C PHE A 186 8.47 -40.02 11.12
N PRO A 187 8.63 -39.94 12.46
CA PRO A 187 9.95 -39.82 13.06
C PRO A 187 10.81 -41.06 12.77
N ASN A 188 12.09 -40.85 12.49
CA ASN A 188 13.09 -41.91 12.35
C ASN A 188 14.47 -41.37 12.82
N PRO A 189 15.54 -42.20 12.85
CA PRO A 189 16.85 -41.73 13.33
C PRO A 189 17.41 -40.51 12.59
N GLU A 190 17.12 -40.38 11.29
CA GLU A 190 17.54 -39.24 10.46
C GLU A 190 16.63 -38.01 10.65
N PHE A 191 15.31 -38.20 10.63
CA PHE A 191 14.30 -37.15 10.76
C PHE A 191 13.61 -37.20 12.14
N HIS A 192 14.30 -36.74 13.19
CA HIS A 192 13.81 -36.78 14.58
C HIS A 192 13.38 -35.41 15.14
N VAL A 193 13.56 -34.30 14.41
CA VAL A 193 13.11 -32.96 14.81
C VAL A 193 11.74 -32.66 14.16
N PRO A 194 10.67 -32.44 14.94
CA PRO A 194 9.34 -32.21 14.38
C PRO A 194 9.16 -30.77 13.87
N LEU A 195 8.30 -30.61 12.86
CA LEU A 195 7.78 -29.30 12.44
C LEU A 195 6.48 -29.02 13.20
N TYR A 196 6.50 -28.06 14.11
CA TYR A 196 5.33 -27.73 14.93
C TYR A 196 4.31 -26.89 14.17
N ARG A 197 3.03 -27.29 14.29
CA ARG A 197 1.91 -26.38 14.05
C ARG A 197 1.81 -25.39 15.20
N ARG A 198 1.12 -24.26 15.00
CA ARG A 198 0.75 -23.36 16.09
C ARG A 198 0.01 -24.13 17.20
N PRO A 199 0.46 -24.07 18.46
CA PRO A 199 -0.22 -24.71 19.58
C PRO A 199 -1.63 -24.12 19.83
N PRO A 200 -2.60 -24.93 20.29
CA PRO A 200 -3.99 -24.47 20.48
C PRO A 200 -4.16 -23.54 21.69
N ASP A 201 -3.24 -23.60 22.66
CA ASP A 201 -3.19 -22.77 23.86
C ASP A 201 -2.32 -21.51 23.69
N LEU A 202 -1.71 -21.32 22.51
CA LEU A 202 -1.04 -20.08 22.16
C LEU A 202 -2.09 -18.98 21.92
N VAL A 203 -2.13 -18.01 22.82
CA VAL A 203 -3.07 -16.90 22.79
C VAL A 203 -2.36 -15.58 22.52
N ALA A 204 -3.11 -14.64 21.95
CA ALA A 204 -2.70 -13.25 21.84
C ALA A 204 -3.71 -12.37 22.59
N ALA A 205 -3.22 -11.42 23.38
CA ALA A 205 -4.08 -10.51 24.14
C ALA A 205 -5.09 -9.80 23.23
N GLY A 206 -6.38 -9.89 23.59
CA GLY A 206 -7.48 -9.27 22.83
C GLY A 206 -7.87 -9.98 21.52
N HIS A 207 -7.15 -11.02 21.09
CA HIS A 207 -7.49 -11.77 19.89
C HIS A 207 -8.55 -12.84 20.20
N LYS A 208 -9.66 -12.78 19.48
CA LYS A 208 -10.68 -13.84 19.46
C LYS A 208 -10.45 -14.73 18.23
N PRO A 209 -10.58 -16.06 18.30
CA PRO A 209 -10.37 -16.93 17.15
C PRO A 209 -11.22 -16.59 15.91
N ALA A 210 -12.41 -16.02 16.10
CA ALA A 210 -13.29 -15.59 15.02
C ALA A 210 -12.90 -14.23 14.38
N ALA A 211 -11.91 -13.51 14.94
CA ALA A 211 -11.54 -12.16 14.52
C ALA A 211 -10.57 -12.12 13.32
N GLY A 212 -10.21 -13.27 12.75
CA GLY A 212 -9.32 -13.37 11.59
C GLY A 212 -8.00 -14.10 11.88
N PRO A 213 -6.96 -13.89 11.06
CA PRO A 213 -5.64 -14.52 11.25
C PRO A 213 -5.02 -14.17 12.61
N PHE A 214 -4.17 -15.06 13.12
CA PHE A 214 -3.43 -14.79 14.35
C PHE A 214 -2.56 -13.54 14.22
N PRO A 215 -2.52 -12.66 15.23
CA PRO A 215 -1.68 -11.49 15.17
C PRO A 215 -0.21 -11.87 15.31
N ASN A 216 0.64 -11.27 14.47
CA ASN A 216 2.09 -11.42 14.51
C ASN A 216 2.81 -10.17 15.04
N LYS A 217 2.07 -9.12 15.45
CA LYS A 217 2.61 -7.85 15.95
C LYS A 217 1.70 -7.26 17.03
N GLY A 218 2.29 -6.48 17.94
CA GLY A 218 1.60 -5.56 18.85
C GLY A 218 0.82 -6.18 20.02
N ALA A 219 0.46 -7.47 19.95
CA ALA A 219 -0.18 -8.18 21.06
C ALA A 219 0.86 -8.88 21.95
N LEU A 220 0.60 -8.92 23.26
CA LEU A 220 1.27 -9.88 24.14
C LEU A 220 0.81 -11.29 23.73
N ILE A 221 1.75 -12.10 23.25
CA ILE A 221 1.52 -13.48 22.79
C ILE A 221 2.14 -14.42 23.81
N GLY A 222 1.39 -15.44 24.22
CA GLY A 222 1.78 -16.34 25.30
C GLY A 222 0.80 -17.49 25.49
N LYS A 223 0.87 -18.16 26.64
CA LYS A 223 -0.20 -19.08 27.11
C LYS A 223 -0.90 -18.46 28.31
N ARG A 224 -2.11 -18.94 28.63
CA ARG A 224 -2.79 -18.57 29.87
C ARG A 224 -2.33 -19.46 31.01
N ASP A 225 -2.03 -18.88 32.16
CA ASP A 225 -1.78 -19.61 33.40
C ASP A 225 -3.08 -19.86 34.18
N GLU A 226 -2.95 -20.46 35.38
CA GLU A 226 -4.08 -20.74 36.28
C GLU A 226 -4.82 -19.48 36.74
N LYS A 227 -4.15 -18.32 36.74
CA LYS A 227 -4.73 -17.01 37.10
C LYS A 227 -5.35 -16.29 35.90
N ASN A 228 -5.39 -16.95 34.74
CA ASN A 228 -5.85 -16.40 33.48
C ASN A 228 -4.97 -15.24 32.95
N GLU A 229 -3.72 -15.16 33.40
CA GLU A 229 -2.73 -14.20 32.93
C GLU A 229 -1.98 -14.77 31.71
N ILE A 230 -1.58 -13.89 30.78
CA ILE A 230 -0.79 -14.30 29.63
C ILE A 230 0.69 -14.30 30.02
N VAL A 231 1.27 -15.48 30.04
CA VAL A 231 2.69 -15.72 30.36
C VAL A 231 3.46 -16.15 29.11
N PRO A 232 4.80 -15.97 29.05
CA PRO A 232 5.61 -16.41 27.92
C PRO A 232 5.36 -17.87 27.53
N TYR A 233 5.38 -18.13 26.22
CA TYR A 233 5.26 -19.46 25.64
C TYR A 233 6.66 -20.07 25.42
N HIS A 234 6.80 -21.39 25.59
CA HIS A 234 8.03 -22.15 25.36
C HIS A 234 7.80 -23.25 24.33
#